data_AF-A0A8K2A829-F1
#
_entry.id   AF-A0A8K2A829-F1
#
_cell.length_a   1.000
_cell.length_b   1.000
_cell.length_c   1.000
_cell.angle_alpha   90.00
_cell.angle_beta   90.00
_cell.angle_gamma   90.00
#
_symmetry.space_group_name_H-M   'P 1'
#
loop_
_entity.id
_entity.type
_entity.pdbx_description
1 polymer ?
#
loop_
_entity_poly.entity_id
_entity_poly.type
_entity_poly.pdbx_seq_one_letter_code
_entity_poly.pdbx_strand_id
1 'polypeptide(L)'
;MYQRNNIVEVQDLLWDYYQQLKHYQLEPSSLDKTILEQAFEQLFGRCYLHHGTLNTVLKGFREHKAQLLLVLEYPQLPLHNNDAETDIRGAAA
;
A
#
# COMPACT_ATOMS: atom_id res chain seq x y z
N MET A 1 6.52 -11.12 -20.46
CA MET A 1 7.09 -11.57 -19.16
C MET A 1 7.27 -10.41 -18.17
N TYR A 2 7.67 -9.21 -18.61
CA TYR A 2 7.89 -8.05 -17.72
C TYR A 2 6.68 -7.63 -16.86
N GLN A 3 5.47 -7.63 -17.41
CA GLN A 3 4.28 -7.16 -16.67
C GLN A 3 3.90 -8.08 -15.50
N ARG A 4 4.02 -9.40 -15.65
CA ARG A 4 3.74 -10.36 -14.56
C ARG A 4 4.69 -10.17 -13.39
N ASN A 5 5.99 -9.99 -13.65
CA ASN A 5 6.96 -9.76 -12.59
C ASN A 5 6.69 -8.45 -11.83
N ASN A 6 6.27 -7.39 -12.54
CA ASN A 6 5.89 -6.14 -11.89
C ASN A 6 4.67 -6.30 -10.97
N ILE A 7 3.69 -7.12 -11.36
CA ILE A 7 2.50 -7.40 -10.53
C ILE A 7 2.90 -8.15 -9.27
N VAL A 8 3.67 -9.22 -9.41
CA VAL A 8 4.12 -10.04 -8.28
C VAL A 8 4.96 -9.20 -7.32
N GLU A 9 5.86 -8.36 -7.82
CA GLU A 9 6.65 -7.43 -7.01
C GLU A 9 5.75 -6.47 -6.22
N VAL A 10 4.78 -5.82 -6.87
CA VAL A 10 3.88 -4.88 -6.20
C VAL A 10 2.99 -5.57 -5.17
N GLN A 11 2.52 -6.79 -5.45
CA GLN A 11 1.72 -7.57 -4.49
C GLN A 11 2.52 -7.92 -3.23
N ASP A 12 3.77 -8.35 -3.38
CA ASP A 12 4.64 -8.68 -2.26
C ASP A 12 4.92 -7.45 -1.39
N LEU A 13 5.21 -6.31 -2.02
CA LEU A 13 5.43 -5.04 -1.32
C LEU A 13 4.17 -4.51 -0.63
N LEU A 14 2.99 -4.65 -1.26
CA LEU A 14 1.72 -4.29 -0.64
C LEU A 14 1.42 -5.17 0.58
N TRP A 15 1.74 -6.47 0.48
CA TRP A 15 1.58 -7.39 1.58
C TRP A 15 2.49 -7.04 2.76
N ASP A 16 3.77 -6.79 2.50
CA ASP A 16 4.73 -6.35 3.51
C ASP A 16 4.29 -5.04 4.17
N TYR A 17 3.89 -4.05 3.36
CA TYR A 17 3.35 -2.78 3.87
C TYR A 17 2.13 -2.96 4.76
N TYR A 18 1.21 -3.85 4.38
CA TYR A 18 0.03 -4.17 5.18
C TYR A 18 0.38 -4.86 6.51
N GLN A 19 1.37 -5.75 6.53
CA GLN A 19 1.85 -6.35 7.78
C GLN A 19 2.46 -5.30 8.72
N GLN A 20 3.25 -4.36 8.18
CA GLN A 20 3.81 -3.26 8.97
C GLN A 20 2.70 -2.36 9.54
N LEU A 21 1.67 -2.05 8.76
CA LEU A 21 0.50 -1.31 9.24
C LEU A 21 -0.22 -2.03 10.38
N LYS A 22 -0.43 -3.36 10.27
CA LYS A 22 -1.01 -4.16 11.35
C LYS A 22 -0.17 -4.12 12.61
N HIS A 23 1.16 -4.22 12.48
CA HIS A 23 2.06 -4.14 13.61
C HIS A 23 1.99 -2.76 14.29
N TYR A 24 1.97 -1.69 13.50
CA TYR A 24 1.78 -0.33 14.00
C TYR A 24 0.45 -0.13 14.73
N GLN A 25 -0.63 -0.79 14.32
CA GLN A 25 -1.90 -0.71 15.06
C GLN A 25 -1.81 -1.33 16.47
N LEU A 26 -0.98 -2.35 16.65
CA LEU A 26 -0.79 -2.99 17.95
C LEU A 26 0.08 -2.12 18.86
N GLU A 27 1.14 -1.54 18.31
CA GLU A 27 2.11 -0.71 19.04
C GLU A 27 2.46 0.55 18.25
N PRO A 28 1.60 1.59 18.29
CA PRO A 28 1.82 2.79 17.50
C PRO A 28 2.99 3.60 18.07
N SER A 29 3.99 3.85 17.22
CA SER A 29 5.21 4.58 17.56
C SER A 29 5.49 5.67 16.55
N SER A 30 5.94 6.84 17.02
CA SER A 30 6.24 7.97 16.12
C SER A 30 7.36 7.65 15.12
N LEU A 31 8.27 6.74 15.47
CA LEU A 31 9.31 6.25 14.57
C LEU A 31 8.68 5.40 13.45
N ASP A 32 7.85 4.42 13.81
CA ASP A 32 7.19 3.53 12.86
C ASP A 32 6.23 4.27 11.93
N LYS A 33 5.53 5.30 12.45
CA LYS A 33 4.74 6.22 11.62
C LYS A 33 5.59 6.83 10.49
N THR A 34 6.74 7.38 10.83
CA THR A 34 7.64 8.02 9.86
C THR A 34 8.21 7.02 8.85
N ILE A 35 8.46 5.78 9.28
CA ILE A 35 8.91 4.69 8.41
C ILE A 35 7.79 4.29 7.44
N LEU A 36 6.56 4.13 7.93
CA LEU A 36 5.39 3.77 7.14
C LEU A 36 5.00 4.85 6.13
N GLU A 37 5.15 6.13 6.47
CA GLU A 37 4.94 7.24 5.53
C GLU A 37 5.96 7.20 4.38
N GLN A 38 7.23 6.93 4.69
CA GLN A 38 8.27 6.79 3.66
C GLN A 38 8.07 5.53 2.81
N ALA A 39 7.72 4.40 3.43
CA ALA A 39 7.44 3.15 2.72
C ALA A 39 6.27 3.32 1.75
N PHE A 40 5.22 4.06 2.15
CA PHE A 40 4.11 4.42 1.27
C PHE A 40 4.60 5.19 0.04
N GLU A 41 5.37 6.26 0.23
CA GLU A 41 5.90 7.07 -0.87
C GLU A 41 6.83 6.28 -1.79
N GLN A 42 7.58 5.30 -1.26
CA GLN A 42 8.43 4.44 -2.07
C GLN A 42 7.62 3.42 -2.88
N LEU A 43 6.57 2.84 -2.31
CA LEU A 43 5.75 1.81 -2.96
C LEU A 43 4.83 2.39 -4.03
N PHE A 44 3.98 3.32 -3.65
CA PHE A 44 3.10 4.04 -4.58
C PHE A 44 3.89 5.05 -5.42
N GLY A 45 5.13 5.32 -5.01
CA GLY A 45 6.28 5.90 -5.70
C GLY A 45 6.51 5.43 -7.13
N ARG A 46 6.36 4.13 -7.33
CA ARG A 46 6.96 3.42 -8.47
C ARG A 46 6.26 3.74 -9.79
N CYS A 47 7.05 3.73 -10.85
CA CYS A 47 6.58 3.85 -12.22
C CYS A 47 7.26 2.77 -13.07
N TYR A 48 6.45 1.94 -13.73
CA TYR A 48 6.89 0.85 -14.56
C TYR A 48 6.78 1.24 -16.04
N LEU A 49 7.92 1.28 -16.74
CA LEU A 49 8.06 1.83 -18.10
C LEU A 49 7.10 1.23 -19.15
N HIS A 50 6.68 -0.03 -18.97
CA HIS A 50 5.81 -0.75 -19.91
C HIS A 50 4.54 -1.31 -19.25
N HIS A 51 4.07 -0.67 -18.17
CA HIS A 51 2.91 -1.14 -17.44
C HIS A 51 1.97 -0.01 -17.01
N GLY A 52 1.33 0.62 -18.00
CA GLY A 52 0.44 1.78 -17.79
C GLY A 52 -0.74 1.50 -16.86
N THR A 53 -1.32 0.30 -16.90
CA THR A 53 -2.42 -0.09 -16.01
C THR A 53 -1.97 -0.09 -14.54
N LEU A 54 -0.85 -0.74 -14.23
CA LEU A 54 -0.28 -0.75 -12.88
C LEU A 54 0.08 0.67 -12.41
N ASN A 55 0.67 1.49 -13.28
CA ASN A 55 0.97 2.88 -12.93
C ASN A 55 -0.30 3.69 -12.62
N THR A 56 -1.40 3.41 -13.32
CA THR A 56 -2.70 4.06 -13.07
C THR A 56 -3.26 3.64 -11.72
N VAL A 57 -3.19 2.35 -11.40
CA VAL A 57 -3.60 1.81 -10.09
C VAL A 57 -2.78 2.45 -8.96
N LEU A 58 -1.44 2.46 -9.08
CA LEU A 58 -0.55 3.07 -8.09
C LEU A 58 -0.82 4.57 -7.91
N LYS A 59 -1.12 5.27 -9.01
CA LYS A 59 -1.52 6.68 -8.95
C LYS A 59 -2.85 6.87 -8.22
N GLY A 60 -3.84 6.01 -8.47
CA GLY A 60 -5.12 6.03 -7.76
C GLY A 60 -4.94 5.87 -6.25
N PHE A 61 -4.06 4.97 -5.82
CA PHE A 61 -3.73 4.83 -4.40
C PHE A 61 -3.07 6.08 -3.80
N ARG A 62 -2.21 6.79 -4.56
CA ARG A 62 -1.67 8.08 -4.11
C ARG A 62 -2.74 9.15 -3.94
N GLU A 63 -3.77 9.16 -4.79
CA GLU A 63 -4.89 10.10 -4.64
C GLU A 63 -5.69 9.81 -3.36
N HIS A 64 -5.76 8.55 -2.95
CA HIS A 64 -6.34 8.12 -1.67
C HIS A 64 -5.34 8.09 -0.50
N LYS A 65 -4.12 8.63 -0.68
CA LYS A 65 -3.06 8.66 0.35
C LYS A 65 -3.57 9.20 1.67
N ALA A 66 -4.35 10.29 1.64
CA ALA A 66 -4.89 10.88 2.87
C ALA A 66 -5.72 9.85 3.65
N GLN A 67 -6.57 9.07 2.99
CA GLN A 67 -7.38 8.04 3.63
C GLN A 67 -6.55 6.84 4.12
N LEU A 68 -5.50 6.47 3.37
CA LEU A 68 -4.63 5.35 3.74
C LEU A 68 -3.71 5.70 4.91
N LEU A 69 -3.24 6.94 4.99
CA LEU A 69 -2.40 7.42 6.10
C LEU A 69 -3.22 7.82 7.34
N LEU A 70 -4.56 7.92 7.25
CA LEU A 70 -5.40 8.14 8.43
C LEU A 70 -5.19 7.07 9.51
N VAL A 71 -4.87 5.82 9.14
CA VAL A 71 -4.56 4.77 10.12
C VAL A 71 -3.28 5.07 10.91
N LEU A 72 -2.35 5.85 10.35
CA LEU A 72 -1.15 6.29 11.06
C LEU A 72 -1.47 7.39 12.09
N GLU A 73 -2.50 8.19 11.84
CA GLU A 73 -2.98 9.21 12.79
C GLU A 73 -3.97 8.63 13.82
N TYR A 74 -4.78 7.67 13.39
CA TYR A 74 -5.83 7.03 14.18
C TYR A 74 -5.69 5.50 14.07
N PRO A 75 -4.73 4.89 14.78
CA PRO A 75 -4.46 3.45 14.70
C PRO A 75 -5.65 2.58 15.13
N GLN A 76 -6.59 3.16 15.89
CA GLN A 76 -7.86 2.55 16.29
C GLN A 76 -8.88 2.37 15.15
N LEU A 77 -8.66 3.00 13.99
CA LEU A 77 -9.53 2.79 12.83
C LEU A 77 -9.31 1.37 12.28
N PRO A 78 -10.37 0.61 12.02
CA PRO A 78 -10.21 -0.70 11.41
C PRO A 78 -9.57 -0.54 10.01
N LEU A 79 -8.51 -1.31 9.74
CA LEU A 79 -7.91 -1.42 8.40
C LEU A 79 -8.93 -1.90 7.34
N HIS A 80 -10.03 -2.51 7.79
CA HIS A 80 -11.08 -3.12 6.96
C HIS A 80 -12.00 -2.15 6.20
N ASN A 81 -11.76 -0.83 6.19
CA ASN A 81 -12.65 0.11 5.49
C ASN A 81 -12.13 0.66 4.16
N ASN A 82 -11.09 0.07 3.56
CA ASN A 82 -10.78 0.35 2.17
C ASN A 82 -11.00 -0.91 1.33
N ASP A 83 -11.89 -0.82 0.35
CA ASP A 83 -12.02 -1.72 -0.80
C ASP A 83 -10.68 -2.14 -1.45
N ALA A 84 -9.56 -1.49 -1.07
CA ALA A 84 -8.18 -1.88 -1.33
C ALA A 84 -7.85 -3.34 -0.96
N GLU A 85 -8.38 -3.91 0.13
CA GLU A 85 -8.10 -5.33 0.47
C GLU A 85 -8.70 -6.30 -0.56
N THR A 86 -9.87 -5.96 -1.12
CA THR A 86 -10.51 -6.72 -2.21
C THR A 86 -9.78 -6.54 -3.53
N ASP A 87 -9.30 -5.33 -3.84
CA ASP A 87 -8.54 -5.05 -5.07
C ASP A 87 -7.17 -5.76 -5.08
N ILE A 88 -6.50 -5.82 -3.91
CA ILE A 88 -5.24 -6.56 -3.73
C ILE A 88 -5.43 -8.07 -3.88
N ARG A 89 -6.51 -8.63 -3.32
CA ARG A 89 -6.82 -10.07 -3.46
C ARG A 89 -7.35 -10.45 -4.85
N GLY A 90 -8.09 -9.55 -5.51
CA GLY A 90 -8.63 -9.78 -6.86
C GLY A 90 -7.57 -9.86 -7.94
N ALA A 91 -6.40 -9.24 -7.75
CA ALA A 91 -5.27 -9.31 -8.68
C ALA A 91 -4.48 -10.63 -8.63
N ALA A 92 -4.83 -11.56 -7.73
CA ALA A 92 -4.18 -12.87 -7.57
C ALA A 92 -4.95 -14.05 -8.20
N ALA A 93 -6.03 -13.80 -8.94
CA ALA A 93 -6.83 -14.81 -9.64
C ALA A 93 -6.59 -14.82 -11.16
#